data_AF-A0A368NN77-F1
#
_entry.id   AF-A0A368NN77-F1
#
_cell.length_a   1.000
_cell.length_b   1.000
_cell.length_c   1.000
_cell.angle_alpha   90.00
_cell.angle_beta   90.00
_cell.angle_gamma   90.00
#
_symmetry.space_group_name_H-M   'P 1'
#
loop_
_entity.id
_entity.type
_entity.pdbx_description
1 polymer ?
#
loop_
_entity_poly.entity_id
_entity_poly.type
_entity_poly.pdbx_seq_one_letter_code
_entity_poly.pdbx_strand_id
1 'polypeptide(L)'
;METADHFANNAWTAMCALYRTPEVAQLCVHLQDAYGIDVPLLLLLFHADQQKIGLDINDLNAFLTDATSWREDVVKPLRTIRQGMRGRYTEHDEVQLRTAVKALELQAEQVHVSRLARSFMPHAKPTERTQMCDGYLLDCCVPEGERIEALRVFQSAVDGAHIQDNDEERRLL
;
A
#
# COMPACT_ATOMS: atom_id res chain seq x y z
N MET A 1 3.60 -21.87 -8.40
CA MET A 1 2.74 -20.89 -7.72
C MET A 1 3.65 -20.04 -6.86
N GLU A 2 3.59 -18.72 -7.00
CA GLU A 2 4.38 -17.79 -6.17
C GLU A 2 4.07 -18.01 -4.69
N THR A 3 5.08 -17.99 -3.81
CA THR A 3 4.86 -18.13 -2.36
C THR A 3 4.36 -16.81 -1.78
N ALA A 4 3.63 -16.88 -0.67
CA ALA A 4 3.17 -15.67 0.03
C ALA A 4 4.31 -14.72 0.41
N ASP A 5 5.45 -15.24 0.84
CA ASP A 5 6.61 -14.41 1.19
C ASP A 5 7.26 -13.77 -0.05
N HIS A 6 7.28 -14.45 -1.21
CA HIS A 6 7.78 -13.86 -2.46
C HIS A 6 6.86 -12.73 -2.93
N PHE A 7 5.54 -12.98 -2.94
CA PHE A 7 4.54 -11.98 -3.27
C PHE A 7 4.63 -10.76 -2.34
N ALA A 8 4.77 -10.98 -1.02
CA ALA A 8 4.92 -9.90 -0.05
C ALA A 8 6.15 -9.01 -0.34
N ASN A 9 7.30 -9.63 -0.63
CA ASN A 9 8.54 -8.91 -0.92
C ASN A 9 8.46 -8.13 -2.24
N ASN A 10 7.85 -8.71 -3.27
CA ASN A 10 7.63 -8.07 -4.56
C ASN A 10 6.66 -6.89 -4.42
N ALA A 11 5.54 -7.10 -3.70
CA ALA A 11 4.57 -6.05 -3.40
C ALA A 11 5.21 -4.90 -2.61
N TRP A 12 5.97 -5.19 -1.55
CA TRP A 12 6.67 -4.16 -0.77
C TRP A 12 7.68 -3.36 -1.60
N THR A 13 8.44 -4.05 -2.47
CA THR A 13 9.39 -3.40 -3.37
C THR A 13 8.67 -2.47 -4.36
N ALA A 14 7.58 -2.94 -4.95
CA ALA A 14 6.74 -2.15 -5.85
C ALA A 14 6.11 -0.94 -5.13
N MET A 15 5.60 -1.13 -3.91
CA MET A 15 5.10 -0.04 -3.07
C MET A 15 6.17 1.02 -2.82
N CYS A 16 7.38 0.60 -2.44
CA CYS A 16 8.49 1.52 -2.21
C CYS A 16 8.86 2.30 -3.48
N ALA A 17 8.81 1.67 -4.65
CA ALA A 17 9.06 2.33 -5.93
C ALA A 17 7.95 3.36 -6.25
N LEU A 18 6.68 2.97 -6.10
CA LEU A 18 5.52 3.86 -6.27
C LEU A 18 5.60 5.09 -5.36
N TYR A 19 5.98 4.90 -4.10
CA TYR A 19 6.10 5.99 -3.12
C TYR A 19 7.23 6.99 -3.41
N ARG A 20 8.16 6.69 -4.33
CA ARG A 20 9.15 7.67 -4.79
C ARG A 20 8.53 8.74 -5.68
N THR A 21 7.38 8.45 -6.29
CA THR A 21 6.60 9.40 -7.08
C THR A 21 5.84 10.34 -6.14
N PRO A 22 6.14 11.65 -6.12
CA PRO A 22 5.53 12.60 -5.18
C PRO A 22 4.00 12.63 -5.24
N GLU A 23 3.42 12.47 -6.43
CA GLU A 23 1.99 12.46 -6.69
C GLU A 23 1.32 11.26 -6.00
N VAL A 24 1.95 10.08 -6.06
CA VAL A 24 1.49 8.88 -5.35
C VAL A 24 1.52 9.11 -3.84
N ALA A 25 2.63 9.64 -3.32
CA ALA A 25 2.76 9.90 -1.89
C ALA A 25 1.71 10.88 -1.38
N GLN A 26 1.46 11.97 -2.11
CA GLN A 26 0.45 12.97 -1.77
C GLN A 26 -0.97 12.39 -1.80
N LEU A 27 -1.30 11.66 -2.87
CA LEU A 27 -2.59 11.00 -3.03
C LEU A 27 -2.85 9.99 -1.91
N CYS A 28 -1.88 9.13 -1.59
CA CYS A 28 -2.01 8.16 -0.51
C CYS A 28 -2.23 8.81 0.85
N VAL A 29 -1.56 9.94 1.13
CA VAL A 29 -1.79 10.72 2.36
C VAL A 29 -3.21 11.30 2.37
N HIS A 30 -3.66 11.89 1.26
CA HIS A 30 -5.03 12.40 1.14
C HIS A 30 -6.08 11.31 1.37
N LEU A 31 -5.95 10.16 0.68
CA LEU A 31 -6.87 9.03 0.82
C LEU A 31 -6.89 8.49 2.26
N GLN A 32 -5.73 8.41 2.90
CA GLN A 32 -5.64 8.00 4.30
C GLN A 32 -6.34 9.00 5.23
N ASP A 33 -6.08 10.29 5.07
CA ASP A 33 -6.58 11.32 5.98
C ASP A 33 -8.07 11.62 5.79
N ALA A 34 -8.57 11.58 4.55
CA ALA A 34 -9.97 11.87 4.22
C ALA A 34 -10.91 10.67 4.44
N TYR A 35 -10.45 9.46 4.12
CA TYR A 35 -11.30 8.25 4.11
C TYR A 35 -10.84 7.16 5.07
N GLY A 36 -9.72 7.37 5.78
CA GLY A 36 -9.18 6.34 6.66
C GLY A 36 -8.71 5.10 5.89
N ILE A 37 -8.21 5.26 4.66
CA ILE A 37 -7.70 4.16 3.83
C ILE A 37 -6.51 3.47 4.50
N ASP A 38 -6.50 2.14 4.41
CA ASP A 38 -5.32 1.35 4.72
C ASP A 38 -4.40 1.31 3.50
N VAL A 39 -3.41 2.19 3.45
CA VAL A 39 -2.58 2.35 2.25
C VAL A 39 -1.77 1.09 1.90
N PRO A 40 -1.13 0.38 2.86
CA PRO A 40 -0.50 -0.91 2.57
C PRO A 40 -1.42 -1.92 1.89
N LEU A 41 -2.68 -2.01 2.34
CA LEU A 41 -3.69 -2.88 1.73
C LEU A 41 -4.08 -2.39 0.32
N LEU A 42 -4.36 -1.09 0.16
CA LEU A 42 -4.68 -0.48 -1.13
C LEU A 42 -3.63 -0.82 -2.19
N LEU A 43 -2.35 -0.59 -1.85
CA LEU A 43 -1.26 -0.82 -2.79
C LEU A 43 -0.97 -2.30 -3.02
N LEU A 44 -1.29 -3.19 -2.06
CA LEU A 44 -1.18 -4.63 -2.25
C LEU A 44 -2.25 -5.11 -3.25
N LEU A 45 -3.47 -4.60 -3.14
CA LEU A 45 -4.56 -4.89 -4.08
C LEU A 45 -4.22 -4.35 -5.47
N PHE A 46 -3.67 -3.14 -5.56
CA PHE A 46 -3.17 -2.61 -6.83
C PHE A 46 -2.05 -3.48 -7.42
N HIS A 47 -1.10 -3.94 -6.60
CA HIS A 47 -0.04 -4.84 -7.06
C HIS A 47 -0.61 -6.18 -7.57
N ALA A 48 -1.58 -6.75 -6.87
CA ALA A 48 -2.28 -7.95 -7.32
C ALA A 48 -3.04 -7.72 -8.64
N ASP A 49 -3.66 -6.55 -8.81
CA ASP A 49 -4.33 -6.16 -10.05
C ASP A 49 -3.32 -6.16 -11.23
N GLN A 50 -2.10 -5.62 -11.02
CA GLN A 50 -1.02 -5.64 -12.03
C GLN A 50 -0.56 -7.07 -12.39
N GLN A 51 -0.59 -7.99 -11.41
CA GLN A 51 -0.27 -9.40 -11.61
C GLN A 51 -1.44 -10.22 -12.19
N LYS A 52 -2.60 -9.60 -12.45
CA LYS A 52 -3.82 -10.27 -12.95
C LYS A 52 -4.27 -11.44 -12.06
N ILE A 53 -4.12 -11.28 -10.75
CA ILE A 53 -4.61 -12.23 -9.75
C ILE A 53 -5.62 -11.54 -8.83
N GLY A 54 -6.61 -12.28 -8.34
CA GLY A 54 -7.60 -11.75 -7.43
C GLY A 54 -8.33 -12.81 -6.60
N LEU A 55 -9.21 -12.34 -5.72
CA LEU A 55 -10.05 -13.18 -4.86
C LEU A 55 -11.49 -13.23 -5.41
N ASP A 56 -12.21 -14.29 -5.08
CA ASP A 56 -13.66 -14.25 -5.19
C ASP A 56 -14.26 -13.41 -4.06
N ILE A 57 -15.55 -13.07 -4.18
CA ILE A 57 -16.20 -12.11 -3.27
C ILE A 57 -16.25 -12.59 -1.81
N ASN A 58 -16.32 -13.91 -1.58
CA ASN A 58 -16.37 -14.46 -0.22
C ASN A 58 -14.97 -14.41 0.42
N ASP A 59 -13.95 -14.83 -0.34
CA ASP A 59 -12.56 -14.77 0.09
C ASP A 59 -12.10 -13.32 0.31
N LEU A 60 -12.54 -12.38 -0.52
CA LEU A 60 -12.24 -10.95 -0.37
C LEU A 60 -12.79 -10.38 0.95
N ASN A 61 -14.04 -10.67 1.30
CA ASN A 61 -14.64 -10.18 2.55
C ASN A 61 -13.93 -10.74 3.79
N ALA A 62 -13.56 -12.02 3.77
CA ALA A 62 -12.79 -12.65 4.84
C ALA A 62 -11.40 -12.02 4.97
N PHE A 63 -10.73 -11.82 3.84
CA PHE A 63 -9.42 -11.17 3.75
C PHE A 63 -9.43 -9.74 4.32
N LEU A 64 -10.40 -8.91 3.92
CA LEU A 64 -10.53 -7.53 4.42
C LEU A 64 -10.81 -7.47 5.93
N THR A 65 -11.52 -8.45 6.48
CA THR A 65 -11.78 -8.55 7.92
C THR A 65 -10.49 -8.85 8.70
N ASP A 66 -9.70 -9.82 8.25
CA ASP A 66 -8.42 -10.18 8.90
C ASP A 66 -7.39 -9.04 8.80
N ALA A 67 -7.33 -8.37 7.64
CA ALA A 67 -6.49 -7.21 7.38
C ALA A 67 -6.70 -6.08 8.41
N THR A 68 -7.92 -5.90 8.89
CA THR A 68 -8.26 -4.78 9.77
C THR A 68 -7.60 -4.91 11.14
N SER A 69 -7.51 -6.12 11.71
CA SER A 69 -7.05 -6.34 13.09
C SER A 69 -5.66 -5.77 13.40
N TRP A 70 -4.63 -6.15 12.63
CA TRP A 70 -3.26 -5.68 12.83
C TRP A 70 -3.12 -4.17 12.62
N ARG A 71 -3.84 -3.65 11.63
CA ARG A 71 -3.85 -2.22 11.33
C ARG A 71 -4.36 -1.42 12.52
N GLU A 72 -5.49 -1.83 13.11
CA GLU A 72 -6.08 -1.14 14.27
C GLU A 72 -5.21 -1.30 15.53
N ASP A 73 -4.66 -2.48 15.76
CA ASP A 73 -3.96 -2.80 17.02
C ASP A 73 -2.51 -2.31 17.05
N VAL A 74 -1.86 -2.15 15.89
CA VAL A 74 -0.41 -1.86 15.82
C VAL A 74 -0.09 -0.64 14.96
N VAL A 75 -0.54 -0.63 13.69
CA VAL A 75 -0.15 0.43 12.74
C VAL A 75 -0.75 1.78 13.14
N LYS A 76 -2.07 1.83 13.38
CA LYS A 76 -2.76 3.08 13.75
C LYS A 76 -2.26 3.69 15.07
N PRO A 77 -2.01 2.92 16.15
CA PRO A 77 -1.43 3.46 17.37
C PRO A 77 -0.06 4.13 17.15
N LEU A 78 0.85 3.48 16.42
CA LEU A 78 2.17 4.04 16.09
C LEU A 78 2.03 5.33 15.27
N ARG A 79 1.14 5.33 14.28
CA ARG A 79 0.85 6.50 13.45
C ARG A 79 0.29 7.65 14.28
N THR A 80 -0.64 7.35 15.19
CA THR A 80 -1.28 8.33 16.08
C THR A 80 -0.24 8.99 16.98
N ILE A 81 0.67 8.20 17.57
CA ILE A 81 1.79 8.73 18.38
C ILE A 81 2.66 9.65 17.52
N ARG A 82 3.11 9.19 16.34
CA ARG A 82 3.98 9.99 15.45
C ARG A 82 3.32 11.30 15.02
N GLN A 83 2.04 11.26 14.65
CA GLN A 83 1.27 12.44 14.24
C GLN A 83 1.08 13.40 15.41
N GLY A 84 0.76 12.88 16.60
CA GLY A 84 0.61 13.66 17.83
C GLY A 84 1.87 14.42 18.24
N MET A 85 3.05 13.95 17.84
CA MET A 85 4.32 14.63 18.10
C MET A 85 4.62 15.78 17.11
N ARG A 86 4.02 15.77 15.92
CA ARG A 86 4.38 16.68 14.82
C ARG A 86 4.14 18.14 15.21
N GLY A 87 5.19 18.96 15.18
CA GLY A 87 5.11 20.40 15.41
C GLY A 87 4.85 20.82 16.86
N ARG A 88 4.68 19.87 17.78
CA ARG A 88 4.49 20.13 19.23
C ARG A 88 5.78 19.99 20.04
N TYR A 89 6.62 19.06 19.61
CA TYR A 89 7.89 18.69 20.26
C TYR A 89 9.01 18.87 19.24
N THR A 90 9.94 19.77 19.54
CA THR A 90 10.96 20.27 18.59
C THR A 90 12.38 20.15 19.13
N GLU A 91 12.56 19.71 20.38
CA GLU A 91 13.89 19.47 20.94
C GLU A 91 14.56 18.30 20.24
N HIS A 92 15.90 18.26 20.27
CA HIS A 92 16.68 17.28 19.53
C HIS A 92 16.28 15.83 19.84
N ASP A 93 16.20 15.48 21.12
CA ASP A 93 15.85 14.13 21.57
C ASP A 93 14.40 13.76 21.21
N GLU A 94 13.49 14.74 21.18
CA GLU A 94 12.08 14.55 20.80
C GLU A 94 11.94 14.26 19.29
N VAL A 95 12.70 14.96 18.46
CA VAL A 95 12.77 14.73 17.01
C VAL A 95 13.38 13.37 16.70
N GLN A 96 14.42 12.97 17.45
CA GLN A 96 15.00 11.62 17.34
C GLN A 96 13.99 10.54 17.72
N LEU A 97 13.29 10.70 18.86
CA LEU A 97 12.26 9.77 19.29
C LEU A 97 11.13 9.64 18.25
N ARG A 98 10.66 10.76 17.70
CA ARG A 98 9.65 10.73 16.63
C ARG A 98 10.14 9.98 15.40
N THR A 99 11.42 10.10 15.07
CA THR A 99 12.05 9.37 13.95
C THR A 99 12.10 7.87 14.23
N ALA A 100 12.41 7.47 15.46
CA ALA A 100 12.35 6.07 15.89
C ALA A 100 10.92 5.50 15.82
N VAL A 101 9.91 6.25 16.27
CA VAL A 101 8.49 5.86 16.13
C VAL A 101 8.11 5.69 14.66
N LYS A 102 8.55 6.59 13.77
CA LYS A 102 8.33 6.45 12.32
C LYS A 102 8.95 5.16 11.77
N ALA A 103 10.16 4.80 12.22
CA ALA A 103 10.80 3.56 11.79
C ALA A 103 10.02 2.32 12.25
N LEU A 104 9.51 2.33 13.49
CA LEU A 104 8.65 1.27 14.00
C LEU A 104 7.32 1.17 13.24
N GLU A 105 6.69 2.30 12.90
CA GLU A 105 5.49 2.34 12.07
C GLU A 105 5.74 1.68 10.70
N LEU A 106 6.84 2.05 10.04
CA LEU A 106 7.20 1.47 8.73
C LEU A 106 7.48 -0.03 8.82
N GLN A 107 8.15 -0.49 9.88
CA GLN A 107 8.34 -1.92 10.14
C GLN A 107 7.01 -2.64 10.38
N ALA A 108 6.08 -2.03 11.13
CA ALA A 108 4.75 -2.58 11.36
C ALA A 108 3.92 -2.66 10.06
N GLU A 109 4.05 -1.69 9.15
CA GLU A 109 3.47 -1.73 7.81
C GLU A 109 4.06 -2.85 6.95
N GLN A 110 5.38 -3.08 7.01
CA GLN A 110 6.01 -4.19 6.28
C GLN A 110 5.52 -5.56 6.79
N VAL A 111 5.37 -5.71 8.12
CA VAL A 111 4.75 -6.89 8.71
C VAL A 111 3.28 -7.01 8.28
N HIS A 112 2.56 -5.89 8.21
CA HIS A 112 1.19 -5.86 7.71
C HIS A 112 1.09 -6.43 6.30
N VAL A 113 1.91 -5.95 5.36
CA VAL A 113 1.98 -6.46 3.98
C VAL A 113 2.28 -7.96 3.95
N SER A 114 3.19 -8.44 4.80
CA SER A 114 3.48 -9.88 4.89
C SER A 114 2.28 -10.70 5.39
N ARG A 115 1.52 -10.17 6.36
CA ARG A 115 0.30 -10.81 6.86
C ARG A 115 -0.78 -10.84 5.78
N LEU A 116 -1.00 -9.70 5.11
CA LEU A 116 -1.94 -9.59 3.98
C LEU A 116 -1.60 -10.60 2.90
N ALA A 117 -0.33 -10.69 2.46
CA ALA A 117 0.11 -11.64 1.46
C ALA A 117 -0.16 -13.11 1.84
N ARG A 118 0.07 -13.47 3.11
CA ARG A 118 -0.20 -14.83 3.62
C ARG A 118 -1.69 -15.17 3.65
N SER A 119 -2.53 -14.20 3.89
CA SER A 119 -3.99 -14.34 3.87
C SER A 119 -4.52 -14.37 2.43
N PHE A 120 -3.96 -13.56 1.54
CA PHE A 120 -4.37 -13.39 0.14
C PHE A 120 -3.97 -14.58 -0.76
N MET A 121 -2.69 -14.97 -0.75
CA MET A 121 -2.13 -15.88 -1.75
C MET A 121 -2.75 -17.30 -1.80
N PRO A 122 -3.18 -17.93 -0.69
CA PRO A 122 -3.84 -19.24 -0.75
C PRO A 122 -5.16 -19.24 -1.54
N HIS A 123 -5.79 -18.07 -1.66
CA HIS A 123 -7.10 -17.89 -2.29
C HIS A 123 -7.02 -17.19 -3.66
N ALA A 124 -5.84 -16.70 -4.03
CA ALA A 124 -5.61 -15.95 -5.26
C ALA A 124 -5.80 -16.82 -6.51
N LYS A 125 -6.58 -16.31 -7.47
CA LYS A 125 -6.87 -16.95 -8.76
C LYS A 125 -6.50 -16.02 -9.91
N PRO A 126 -6.00 -16.53 -11.05
CA PRO A 126 -5.85 -15.73 -12.25
C PRO A 126 -7.20 -15.14 -12.68
N THR A 127 -7.22 -13.85 -13.02
CA THR A 127 -8.41 -13.15 -13.51
C THR A 127 -8.02 -12.05 -14.48
N GLU A 128 -8.69 -11.99 -15.63
CA GLU A 128 -8.41 -11.02 -16.68
C GLU A 128 -8.97 -9.61 -16.38
N ARG A 129 -9.86 -9.50 -15.38
CA ARG A 129 -10.44 -8.23 -14.93
C ARG A 129 -10.33 -8.14 -13.41
N THR A 130 -9.14 -7.80 -12.95
CA THR A 130 -8.85 -7.44 -11.56
C THR A 130 -9.23 -5.98 -11.33
N GLN A 131 -10.12 -5.72 -10.38
CA GLN A 131 -10.52 -4.37 -9.94
C GLN A 131 -10.52 -4.31 -8.41
N MET A 132 -9.62 -5.04 -7.75
CA MET A 132 -9.66 -5.13 -6.29
C MET A 132 -9.27 -3.79 -5.65
N CYS A 133 -8.34 -3.06 -6.25
CA CYS A 133 -7.98 -1.72 -5.80
C CYS A 133 -9.18 -0.76 -5.86
N ASP A 134 -9.89 -0.72 -7.01
CA ASP A 134 -11.09 0.12 -7.17
C ASP A 134 -12.23 -0.34 -6.25
N GLY A 135 -12.46 -1.64 -6.14
CA GLY A 135 -13.48 -2.23 -5.28
C GLY A 135 -13.26 -1.87 -3.81
N TYR A 136 -12.02 -1.95 -3.32
CA TYR A 136 -11.69 -1.55 -1.95
C TYR A 136 -11.92 -0.04 -1.71
N LEU A 137 -11.54 0.80 -2.67
CA LEU A 137 -11.80 2.24 -2.59
C LEU A 137 -13.32 2.55 -2.61
N LEU A 138 -14.10 1.81 -3.41
CA LEU A 138 -15.55 1.91 -3.44
C LEU A 138 -16.17 1.53 -2.09
N ASP A 139 -15.72 0.42 -1.49
CA ASP A 139 -16.19 -0.04 -0.17
C ASP A 139 -15.87 0.97 0.94
N CYS A 140 -14.76 1.71 0.80
CA CYS A 140 -14.40 2.81 1.69
C CYS A 140 -15.14 4.13 1.37
N CYS A 141 -16.15 4.09 0.50
CA CYS A 141 -16.96 5.23 0.10
C CYS A 141 -16.16 6.38 -0.57
N VAL A 142 -15.02 6.07 -1.20
CA VAL A 142 -14.26 7.06 -1.96
C VAL A 142 -15.05 7.43 -3.23
N PRO A 143 -15.28 8.73 -3.53
CA PRO A 143 -16.02 9.17 -4.72
C PRO A 143 -15.39 8.69 -6.02
N GLU A 144 -16.22 8.39 -7.02
CA GLU A 144 -15.77 7.83 -8.31
C GLU A 144 -14.65 8.65 -8.97
N GLY A 145 -14.77 9.98 -8.97
CA GLY A 145 -13.73 10.86 -9.54
C GLY A 145 -12.37 10.71 -8.85
N GLU A 146 -12.35 10.53 -7.52
CA GLU A 146 -11.10 10.33 -6.77
C GLU A 146 -10.54 8.92 -6.96
N ARG A 147 -11.40 7.90 -7.13
CA ARG A 147 -10.94 6.54 -7.42
C ARG A 147 -10.30 6.44 -8.81
N ILE A 148 -10.96 7.03 -9.83
CA ILE A 148 -10.43 7.09 -11.19
C ILE A 148 -9.07 7.80 -11.21
N GLU A 149 -8.97 8.93 -10.51
CA GLU A 149 -7.72 9.66 -10.37
C GLU A 149 -6.65 8.83 -9.68
N ALA A 150 -7.01 8.10 -8.61
CA ALA A 150 -6.07 7.26 -7.90
C ALA A 150 -5.46 6.16 -8.78
N LEU A 151 -6.30 5.43 -9.50
CA LEU A 151 -5.85 4.39 -10.43
C LEU A 151 -4.98 4.98 -11.55
N ARG A 152 -5.35 6.16 -12.07
CA ARG A 152 -4.57 6.86 -13.11
C ARG A 152 -3.18 7.25 -12.61
N VAL A 153 -3.09 7.81 -11.39
CA VAL A 153 -1.82 8.20 -10.77
C VAL A 153 -0.95 6.98 -10.51
N PHE A 154 -1.51 5.89 -9.97
CA PHE A 154 -0.77 4.65 -9.74
C PHE A 154 -0.27 4.04 -11.04
N GLN A 155 -1.10 3.97 -12.08
CA GLN A 155 -0.69 3.43 -13.38
C GLN A 155 0.41 4.29 -14.04
N SER A 156 0.27 5.62 -13.99
CA SER A 156 1.28 6.53 -14.55
C SER A 156 2.64 6.37 -13.87
N ALA A 157 2.63 6.11 -12.55
CA ALA A 157 3.87 5.86 -11.79
C ALA A 157 4.53 4.52 -12.17
N VAL A 158 3.74 3.47 -12.41
CA VAL A 158 4.25 2.17 -12.90
C VAL A 158 4.86 2.33 -14.30
N ASP A 159 4.13 2.97 -15.22
CA ASP A 159 4.58 3.17 -16.60
C ASP A 159 5.87 4.01 -16.67
N GLY A 160 5.96 5.07 -15.84
CA GLY A 160 7.14 5.92 -15.73
C GLY A 160 8.37 5.18 -15.18
N ALA A 161 8.19 4.27 -14.21
CA ALA A 161 9.28 3.45 -13.68
C ALA A 161 9.81 2.47 -14.74
N HIS A 162 8.93 1.86 -15.53
CA HIS A 162 9.33 0.97 -16.62
C HIS A 162 10.11 1.69 -17.74
N ILE A 163 9.84 2.97 -17.99
CA ILE A 163 10.63 3.74 -18.97
C ILE A 163 12.05 4.03 -18.44
N GLN A 164 12.18 4.34 -17.16
CA GLN A 164 13.49 4.63 -16.54
C GLN A 164 14.41 3.40 -16.49
N ASP A 165 13.88 2.22 -16.13
CA ASP A 165 14.65 0.97 -16.14
C ASP A 165 15.14 0.60 -17.56
N ASN A 166 14.28 0.77 -18.57
CA ASN A 166 14.64 0.51 -19.97
C ASN A 166 15.71 1.47 -20.51
N ASP A 167 15.71 2.73 -20.05
CA ASP A 167 16.72 3.73 -20.44
C ASP A 167 18.07 3.50 -19.73
N GLU A 168 18.08 3.00 -18.49
CA GLU A 168 19.32 2.61 -17.79
C GLU A 168 19.94 1.34 -18.40
N GLU A 169 19.15 0.30 -18.70
CA GLU A 169 19.66 -0.90 -19.36
C GLU A 169 20.22 -0.62 -20.76
N ARG A 170 19.61 0.30 -21.52
CA ARG A 170 20.10 0.72 -22.83
C ARG A 170 21.38 1.57 -22.78
N ARG A 171 21.71 2.20 -21.65
CA ARG A 171 22.96 2.96 -21.48
C ARG A 171 24.15 2.09 -21.05
N LEU A 172 23.89 0.86 -20.60
CA LEU A 172 24.91 -0.10 -20.17
C LEU A 172 25.30 -1.11 -21.27
N LEU A 173 24.68 -1.01 -22.46
CA LEU A 173 24.99 -1.76 -23.68
C LEU A 173 25.65 -0.86 -24.72
#